data_AF-A0A9D9CUY6-F1
#
_entry.id   AF-A0A9D9CUY6-F1
#
_cell.length_a   1.000
_cell.length_b   1.000
_cell.length_c   1.000
_cell.angle_alpha   90.00
_cell.angle_beta   90.00
_cell.angle_gamma   90.00
#
_symmetry.space_group_name_H-M   'P 1'
#
loop_
_entity.id
_entity.type
_entity.pdbx_description
1 polymer ?
#
loop_
_entity_poly.entity_id
_entity_poly.type
_entity_poly.pdbx_seq_one_letter_code
_entity_poly.pdbx_strand_id
1 'polypeptide(L)'
;MNDMMNSLHEDDKKQLLKWLTDFSVENIKNGKSWRVNSKVEKFATNIFNEDFITKKRDEDLYTIEKLTAYKKNIDKILKGHLSKLNSLADDFFAKTDEWNAVPENFYYGAKGLWGYFNKIKKGEYSEDKMPNSYVKKSLESTECIESKTKNANIDATWVYDHLNKTEEYRLEHLEEMSTCETVLKNINNIGLLYDIESIVRRNNEMTGKFLLGDTAILLNKIIDKSTAPFIYEKIGTTLRHIMIDEFQDTSKIQWDNFLPLLSDSVANGGTNLIVGDPKQSIYRWRNGDYSIIENVKNHAELYPGNISMDTNYRSFNNVIKFNNAIFWSCIPYIPNGDSDISKQIKDIYEESNQKFIDKGEGYVKYQIVRKEENEKSDDKILGVMVEQIKELKKIGIEEKNIAILVRTNNETAKIAKFLSDMKEDGSLPKDEFNIVSSEAFRLDNSLSVNIIINALCLVNEPDNDVYEHRLYLDYIGLNNGSDENYNEVKEKVISTSTLPLYEMIEEIYFILELEKIEDNDVYIQLFLDKVNTFIN
;
A
#
# COMPACT_ATOMS: atom_id res chain seq x y z
N MET A 1 -2.46 -7.72 -16.81
CA MET A 1 -1.66 -6.58 -17.35
C MET A 1 -1.22 -6.86 -18.77
N ASN A 2 -0.53 -7.97 -19.05
CA ASN A 2 -0.09 -8.32 -20.41
C ASN A 2 -1.24 -8.35 -21.43
N ASP A 3 -2.35 -9.02 -21.14
CA ASP A 3 -3.52 -9.05 -22.05
C ASP A 3 -4.12 -7.65 -22.28
N MET A 4 -4.11 -6.81 -21.24
CA MET A 4 -4.60 -5.44 -21.32
C MET A 4 -3.68 -4.59 -22.21
N MET A 5 -2.36 -4.71 -22.07
CA MET A 5 -1.38 -3.95 -22.85
C MET A 5 -1.33 -4.43 -24.30
N ASN A 6 -1.39 -5.74 -24.53
CA ASN A 6 -1.37 -6.35 -25.86
C ASN A 6 -2.61 -6.00 -26.70
N SER A 7 -3.71 -5.65 -26.05
CA SER A 7 -4.97 -5.30 -26.71
C SER A 7 -5.23 -3.79 -26.81
N LEU A 8 -4.30 -2.92 -26.41
CA LEU A 8 -4.44 -1.45 -26.48
C LEU A 8 -4.61 -0.91 -27.92
N HIS A 9 -4.29 -1.71 -28.93
CA HIS A 9 -4.42 -1.37 -30.35
C HIS A 9 -5.85 -1.53 -30.89
N GLU A 10 -6.75 -2.17 -30.14
CA GLU A 10 -8.16 -2.32 -30.52
C GLU A 10 -8.89 -0.96 -30.43
N ASP A 11 -9.73 -0.65 -31.43
CA ASP A 11 -10.44 0.64 -31.52
C ASP A 11 -11.31 0.92 -30.27
N ASP A 12 -11.79 -0.13 -29.59
CA ASP A 12 -12.59 -0.08 -28.37
C ASP A 12 -11.79 0.27 -27.10
N LYS A 13 -10.45 0.38 -27.20
CA LYS A 13 -9.54 0.64 -26.07
C LYS A 13 -8.74 1.95 -26.20
N LYS A 14 -9.08 2.81 -27.17
CA LYS A 14 -8.55 4.19 -27.30
C LYS A 14 -8.69 5.01 -26.01
N GLN A 15 -9.78 4.75 -25.28
CA GLN A 15 -10.06 5.34 -23.99
C GLN A 15 -8.98 5.00 -22.95
N LEU A 16 -8.69 3.71 -22.78
CA LEU A 16 -7.68 3.23 -21.84
C LEU A 16 -6.28 3.76 -22.20
N LEU A 17 -5.94 3.78 -23.49
CA LEU A 17 -4.67 4.32 -23.98
C LEU A 17 -4.50 5.79 -23.61
N LYS A 18 -5.57 6.59 -23.72
CA LYS A 18 -5.57 7.99 -23.31
C LYS A 18 -5.30 8.14 -21.81
N TRP A 19 -5.94 7.32 -20.97
CA TRP A 19 -5.70 7.36 -19.52
C TRP A 19 -4.27 6.97 -19.15
N LEU A 20 -3.73 5.92 -19.77
CA LEU A 20 -2.34 5.50 -19.54
C LEU A 20 -1.35 6.58 -19.95
N THR A 21 -1.65 7.30 -21.05
CA THR A 21 -0.84 8.43 -21.51
C THR A 21 -0.88 9.58 -20.49
N ASP A 22 -2.08 10.00 -20.07
CA ASP A 22 -2.25 11.06 -19.07
C ASP A 22 -1.57 10.70 -17.73
N PHE A 23 -1.75 9.47 -17.25
CA PHE A 23 -1.09 8.94 -16.05
C PHE A 23 0.44 9.01 -16.15
N SER A 24 0.99 8.67 -17.31
CA SER A 24 2.43 8.72 -17.56
C SER A 24 2.95 10.15 -17.56
N VAL A 25 2.24 11.07 -18.23
CA VAL A 25 2.58 12.50 -18.27
C VAL A 25 2.55 13.11 -16.87
N GLU A 26 1.55 12.79 -16.06
CA GLU A 26 1.46 13.26 -14.67
C GLU A 26 2.58 12.72 -13.78
N ASN A 27 2.97 11.45 -13.95
CA ASN A 27 4.11 10.88 -13.22
C ASN A 27 5.42 11.59 -13.57
N ILE A 28 5.64 11.92 -14.84
CA ILE A 28 6.83 12.66 -15.30
C ILE A 28 6.84 14.07 -14.72
N LYS A 29 5.71 14.79 -14.76
CA LYS A 29 5.58 16.14 -14.16
C LYS A 29 5.90 16.14 -12.66
N ASN A 30 5.59 15.05 -11.96
CA ASN A 30 5.87 14.87 -10.55
C ASN A 30 7.29 14.32 -10.25
N GLY A 31 8.19 14.31 -11.24
CA GLY A 31 9.59 13.88 -11.07
C GLY A 31 9.77 12.37 -10.87
N LYS A 32 8.78 11.55 -11.25
CA LYS A 32 8.82 10.10 -11.07
C LYS A 32 9.24 9.40 -12.38
N SER A 33 9.84 8.20 -12.25
CA SER A 33 10.28 7.37 -13.38
C SER A 33 9.18 7.08 -14.41
N TRP A 34 9.56 7.03 -15.69
CA TRP A 34 8.71 6.75 -16.84
C TRP A 34 8.28 5.27 -16.97
N ARG A 35 8.88 4.32 -16.23
CA ARG A 35 8.46 2.91 -16.27
C ARG A 35 7.03 2.78 -15.72
N VAL A 36 6.06 2.63 -16.62
CA VAL A 36 4.62 2.69 -16.33
C VAL A 36 4.09 1.38 -15.76
N ASN A 37 4.55 0.23 -16.27
CA ASN A 37 3.92 -1.07 -16.02
C ASN A 37 3.82 -1.43 -14.54
N SER A 38 4.94 -1.44 -13.80
CA SER A 38 4.92 -1.81 -12.37
C SER A 38 4.18 -0.80 -11.49
N LYS A 39 4.08 0.47 -11.91
CA LYS A 39 3.29 1.48 -11.22
C LYS A 39 1.81 1.32 -11.50
N VAL A 40 1.44 1.05 -12.75
CA VAL A 40 0.07 0.76 -13.14
C VAL A 40 -0.40 -0.52 -12.49
N GLU A 41 0.44 -1.55 -12.36
CA GLU A 41 0.10 -2.77 -11.61
C GLU A 41 -0.18 -2.48 -10.13
N LYS A 42 0.73 -1.77 -9.45
CA LYS A 42 0.51 -1.34 -8.06
C LYS A 42 -0.67 -0.38 -7.89
N PHE A 43 -0.98 0.39 -8.93
CA PHE A 43 -2.13 1.28 -8.92
C PHE A 43 -3.42 0.50 -9.17
N ALA A 44 -3.40 -0.46 -10.08
CA ALA A 44 -4.51 -1.34 -10.43
C ALA A 44 -4.96 -2.19 -9.25
N THR A 45 -4.07 -2.56 -8.32
CA THR A 45 -4.48 -3.28 -7.11
C THR A 45 -5.49 -2.50 -6.26
N ASN A 46 -5.61 -1.18 -6.43
CA ASN A 46 -6.62 -0.38 -5.74
C ASN A 46 -8.06 -0.76 -6.14
N ILE A 47 -8.29 -1.45 -7.25
CA ILE A 47 -9.63 -1.95 -7.61
C ILE A 47 -10.15 -2.96 -6.59
N PHE A 48 -9.25 -3.60 -5.82
CA PHE A 48 -9.60 -4.57 -4.78
C PHE A 48 -9.76 -3.94 -3.38
N ASN A 49 -9.56 -2.61 -3.26
CA ASN A 49 -9.75 -1.93 -1.98
C ASN A 49 -11.25 -1.73 -1.71
N GLU A 50 -11.67 -1.98 -0.48
CA GLU A 50 -13.08 -1.88 -0.09
C GLU A 50 -13.63 -0.46 -0.24
N ASP A 51 -12.81 0.56 0.02
CA ASP A 51 -13.16 1.97 -0.23
C ASP A 51 -13.53 2.24 -1.68
N PHE A 52 -12.80 1.66 -2.64
CA PHE A 52 -13.10 1.82 -4.05
C PHE A 52 -14.41 1.12 -4.40
N ILE A 53 -14.60 -0.10 -3.88
CA ILE A 53 -15.75 -0.93 -4.21
C ILE A 53 -17.05 -0.39 -3.58
N THR A 54 -17.02 0.02 -2.31
CA THR A 54 -18.19 0.56 -1.59
C THR A 54 -18.61 1.93 -2.12
N LYS A 55 -17.65 2.78 -2.51
CA LYS A 55 -17.92 4.12 -3.06
C LYS A 55 -18.13 4.08 -4.57
N LYS A 56 -18.04 2.90 -5.21
CA LYS A 56 -18.35 2.70 -6.63
C LYS A 56 -19.80 3.12 -6.85
N ARG A 57 -19.98 4.27 -7.49
CA ARG A 57 -21.29 4.71 -7.99
C ARG A 57 -21.61 4.01 -9.30
N ASP A 58 -22.81 4.22 -9.83
CA ASP A 58 -23.26 3.64 -11.10
C ASP A 58 -22.15 3.68 -12.17
N GLU A 59 -21.99 2.54 -12.83
CA GLU A 59 -20.96 2.28 -13.84
C GLU A 59 -20.93 3.37 -14.92
N ASP A 60 -22.11 3.92 -15.21
CA ASP A 60 -22.33 4.97 -16.18
C ASP A 60 -21.71 6.33 -15.83
N LEU A 61 -21.27 6.59 -14.60
CA LEU A 61 -20.73 7.91 -14.22
C LEU A 61 -19.27 8.13 -14.65
N TYR A 62 -18.54 7.06 -14.95
CA TYR A 62 -17.09 7.09 -15.11
C TYR A 62 -16.62 6.96 -16.57
N THR A 63 -17.51 7.18 -17.55
CA THR A 63 -17.11 7.21 -18.96
C THR A 63 -16.19 8.39 -19.26
N ILE A 64 -15.35 8.28 -20.30
CA ILE A 64 -14.48 9.39 -20.71
C ILE A 64 -15.27 10.66 -20.96
N GLU A 65 -16.44 10.59 -21.61
CA GLU A 65 -17.22 11.77 -21.95
C GLU A 65 -17.68 12.50 -20.69
N LYS A 66 -18.22 11.76 -19.72
CA LYS A 66 -18.73 12.32 -18.47
C LYS A 66 -17.61 12.83 -17.58
N LEU A 67 -16.51 12.07 -17.43
CA LEU A 67 -15.34 12.53 -16.67
C LEU A 67 -14.68 13.73 -17.33
N THR A 68 -14.61 13.79 -18.67
CA THR A 68 -14.08 14.96 -19.40
C THR A 68 -14.98 16.17 -19.22
N ALA A 69 -16.31 16.00 -19.29
CA ALA A 69 -17.27 17.07 -19.04
C ALA A 69 -17.19 17.58 -17.60
N TYR A 70 -17.08 16.67 -16.63
CA TYR A 70 -16.91 16.99 -15.22
C TYR A 70 -15.59 17.73 -14.99
N LYS A 71 -14.47 17.23 -15.53
CA LYS A 71 -13.16 17.89 -15.50
C LYS A 71 -13.23 19.32 -16.03
N LYS A 72 -13.93 19.53 -17.16
CA LYS A 72 -14.11 20.84 -17.76
C LYS A 72 -14.90 21.80 -16.85
N ASN A 73 -15.92 21.29 -16.15
CA ASN A 73 -16.69 22.10 -15.21
C ASN A 73 -15.85 22.49 -13.99
N ILE A 74 -15.10 21.55 -13.40
CA ILE A 74 -14.22 21.81 -12.26
C ILE A 74 -13.08 22.77 -12.64
N ASP A 75 -12.48 22.58 -13.80
CA ASP A 75 -11.45 23.49 -14.35
C ASP A 75 -12.02 24.91 -14.58
N LYS A 76 -13.27 25.02 -15.02
CA LYS A 76 -13.94 26.33 -15.16
C LYS A 76 -14.16 27.02 -13.81
N ILE A 77 -14.57 26.28 -12.77
CA ILE A 77 -14.74 26.84 -11.41
C ILE A 77 -13.39 27.35 -10.89
N LEU A 78 -12.35 26.50 -10.92
CA LEU A 78 -11.01 26.87 -10.47
C LEU A 78 -10.46 28.08 -11.22
N LYS A 79 -10.55 28.09 -12.56
CA LYS A 79 -10.13 29.24 -13.38
C LYS A 79 -10.94 30.49 -13.07
N GLY A 80 -12.21 30.37 -12.68
CA GLY A 80 -13.02 31.48 -12.22
C GLY A 80 -12.43 32.16 -10.97
N HIS A 81 -12.14 31.39 -9.92
CA HIS A 81 -11.53 31.94 -8.70
C HIS A 81 -10.11 32.47 -8.95
N LEU A 82 -9.28 31.75 -9.71
CA LEU A 82 -7.94 32.21 -10.07
C LEU A 82 -7.97 33.51 -10.88
N SER A 83 -8.93 33.66 -11.80
CA SER A 83 -9.10 34.91 -12.56
C SER A 83 -9.52 36.07 -11.66
N LYS A 84 -10.37 35.81 -10.66
CA LYS A 84 -10.78 36.82 -9.68
C LYS A 84 -9.64 37.25 -8.76
N LEU A 85 -8.84 36.30 -8.27
CA LEU A 85 -7.63 36.60 -7.50
C LEU A 85 -6.60 37.36 -8.35
N ASN A 86 -6.42 36.96 -9.61
CA ASN A 86 -5.55 37.68 -10.56
C ASN A 86 -6.04 39.11 -10.79
N SER A 87 -7.34 39.34 -10.95
CA SER A 87 -7.86 40.70 -11.12
C SER A 87 -7.60 41.56 -9.89
N LEU A 88 -7.73 41.00 -8.67
CA LEU A 88 -7.38 41.70 -7.44
C LEU A 88 -5.89 42.02 -7.38
N ALA A 89 -5.02 41.11 -7.83
CA ALA A 89 -3.60 41.39 -7.94
C ALA A 89 -3.29 42.45 -9.03
N ASP A 90 -4.01 42.44 -10.15
CA ASP A 90 -3.90 43.47 -11.19
C ASP A 90 -4.33 44.85 -10.67
N ASP A 91 -5.43 44.94 -9.93
CA ASP A 91 -5.88 46.18 -9.29
C ASP A 91 -4.80 46.74 -8.34
N PHE A 92 -4.12 45.87 -7.59
CA PHE A 92 -2.98 46.26 -6.75
C PHE A 92 -1.84 46.84 -7.59
N PHE A 93 -1.37 46.13 -8.62
CA PHE A 93 -0.25 46.60 -9.42
C PHE A 93 -0.57 47.86 -10.25
N ALA A 94 -1.81 47.99 -10.74
CA ALA A 94 -2.26 49.19 -11.43
C ALA A 94 -2.22 50.42 -10.51
N LYS A 95 -2.66 50.27 -9.24
CA LYS A 95 -2.56 51.34 -8.25
C LYS A 95 -1.13 51.65 -7.85
N THR A 96 -0.27 50.64 -7.74
CA THR A 96 1.16 50.91 -7.49
C THR A 96 1.83 51.65 -8.65
N ASP A 97 1.44 51.36 -9.90
CA ASP A 97 1.95 52.07 -11.07
C ASP A 97 1.50 53.54 -11.09
N GLU A 98 0.23 53.83 -10.76
CA GLU A 98 -0.27 55.21 -10.61
C GLU A 98 0.54 56.01 -9.58
N TRP A 99 0.99 55.36 -8.51
CA TRP A 99 1.81 55.97 -7.47
C TRP A 99 3.31 56.00 -7.78
N ASN A 100 3.76 55.43 -8.90
CA ASN A 100 5.17 55.16 -9.19
C ASN A 100 5.87 54.40 -8.05
N ALA A 101 5.13 53.50 -7.39
CA ALA A 101 5.61 52.75 -6.24
C ALA A 101 6.48 51.56 -6.68
N VAL A 102 7.63 51.40 -6.04
CA VAL A 102 8.54 50.27 -6.20
C VAL A 102 8.42 49.30 -5.01
N PRO A 103 8.88 48.04 -5.11
CA PRO A 103 8.81 47.07 -4.01
C PRO A 103 9.32 47.64 -2.69
N GLU A 104 10.39 48.44 -2.71
CA GLU A 104 11.03 49.02 -1.53
C GLU A 104 10.12 49.97 -0.73
N ASN A 105 9.04 50.48 -1.34
CA ASN A 105 8.05 51.33 -0.69
C ASN A 105 7.07 50.57 0.22
N PHE A 106 7.10 49.24 0.20
CA PHE A 106 6.21 48.38 0.99
C PHE A 106 6.95 47.67 2.13
N TYR A 107 6.22 47.31 3.18
CA TYR A 107 6.75 46.56 4.33
C TYR A 107 7.39 45.24 3.86
N TYR A 108 8.70 45.08 4.12
CA TYR A 108 9.54 43.97 3.63
C TYR A 108 9.62 43.80 2.09
N GLY A 109 9.18 44.80 1.35
CA GLY A 109 9.20 44.89 -0.11
C GLY A 109 8.85 43.61 -0.85
N ALA A 110 9.77 43.13 -1.71
CA ALA A 110 9.57 41.94 -2.53
C ALA A 110 9.27 40.65 -1.73
N LYS A 111 9.62 40.59 -0.44
CA LYS A 111 9.33 39.46 0.44
C LYS A 111 8.04 39.63 1.25
N GLY A 112 7.44 40.82 1.26
CA GLY A 112 6.20 41.13 1.98
C GLY A 112 5.01 41.21 1.03
N LEU A 113 4.29 42.34 1.11
CA LEU A 113 3.09 42.66 0.32
C LEU A 113 3.27 42.48 -1.19
N TRP A 114 4.36 43.01 -1.75
CA TRP A 114 4.66 42.89 -3.18
C TRP A 114 4.86 41.42 -3.60
N GLY A 115 5.49 40.63 -2.74
CA GLY A 115 5.67 39.19 -2.93
C GLY A 115 4.36 38.41 -2.88
N TYR A 116 3.43 38.81 -2.02
CA TYR A 116 2.11 38.19 -1.88
C TYR A 116 1.28 38.31 -3.18
N PHE A 117 1.12 39.52 -3.72
CA PHE A 117 0.38 39.72 -4.97
C PHE A 117 1.08 39.08 -6.19
N ASN A 118 2.42 39.03 -6.20
CA ASN A 118 3.15 38.27 -7.21
C ASN A 118 2.91 36.75 -7.12
N LYS A 119 2.76 36.19 -5.92
CA LYS A 119 2.43 34.78 -5.73
C LYS A 119 1.00 34.48 -6.22
N ILE A 120 0.06 35.37 -5.93
CA ILE A 120 -1.30 35.29 -6.48
C ILE A 120 -1.26 35.27 -8.02
N LYS A 121 -0.47 36.17 -8.65
CA LYS A 121 -0.28 36.17 -10.11
C LYS A 121 0.30 34.88 -10.69
N LYS A 122 1.06 34.13 -9.88
CA LYS A 122 1.59 32.82 -10.25
C LYS A 122 0.60 31.68 -10.01
N GLY A 123 -0.59 31.97 -9.47
CA GLY A 123 -1.59 30.98 -9.11
C GLY A 123 -1.31 30.28 -7.78
N GLU A 124 -0.49 30.85 -6.89
CA GLU A 124 -0.30 30.33 -5.54
C GLU A 124 -1.37 30.90 -4.60
N TYR A 125 -2.05 30.04 -3.85
CA TYR A 125 -3.08 30.43 -2.87
C TYR A 125 -3.13 29.53 -1.61
N SER A 126 -2.22 28.55 -1.52
CA SER A 126 -2.21 27.53 -0.48
C SER A 126 -1.68 28.04 0.86
N GLU A 127 -2.21 27.51 1.96
CA GLU A 127 -1.86 27.96 3.32
C GLU A 127 -0.40 27.69 3.71
N ASP A 128 0.22 26.65 3.16
CA ASP A 128 1.64 26.33 3.38
C ASP A 128 2.57 27.40 2.78
N LYS A 129 2.09 28.16 1.79
CA LYS A 129 2.88 29.14 1.05
C LYS A 129 2.50 30.58 1.33
N MET A 130 1.28 30.85 1.82
CA MET A 130 0.80 32.20 2.09
C MET A 130 -0.38 32.26 3.09
N PRO A 131 -0.54 33.39 3.81
CA PRO A 131 0.37 34.53 3.90
C PRO A 131 1.59 34.24 4.80
N ASN A 132 2.72 34.88 4.51
CA ASN A 132 3.90 34.81 5.40
C ASN A 132 3.73 35.73 6.62
N SER A 133 4.64 35.63 7.58
CA SER A 133 4.58 36.41 8.83
C SER A 133 4.56 37.93 8.62
N TYR A 134 5.12 38.45 7.53
CA TYR A 134 5.14 39.89 7.24
C TYR A 134 3.79 40.38 6.70
N VAL A 135 3.15 39.57 5.87
CA VAL A 135 1.81 39.86 5.31
C VAL A 135 0.76 39.75 6.42
N LYS A 136 0.87 38.77 7.33
CA LYS A 136 -0.02 38.67 8.51
C LYS A 136 -0.02 39.94 9.35
N LYS A 137 1.16 40.51 9.64
CA LYS A 137 1.26 41.80 10.33
C LYS A 137 0.63 42.97 9.57
N SER A 138 0.63 42.91 8.24
CA SER A 138 0.02 43.94 7.38
C SER A 138 -1.50 43.81 7.28
N LEU A 139 -2.06 42.64 7.61
CA LEU A 139 -3.52 42.39 7.73
C LEU A 139 -4.07 42.90 9.08
N GLU A 140 -3.25 42.90 10.14
CA GLU A 140 -3.66 43.27 11.49
C GLU A 140 -3.68 44.80 11.75
N SER A 141 -2.84 45.59 11.07
CA SER A 141 -2.74 47.03 11.30
C SER A 141 -2.19 47.82 10.11
N THR A 142 -2.69 49.05 9.92
CA THR A 142 -2.18 50.00 8.92
C THR A 142 -0.80 50.56 9.27
N GLU A 143 -0.38 50.52 10.54
CA GLU A 143 0.88 51.12 11.02
C GLU A 143 2.12 50.57 10.31
N CYS A 144 2.14 49.26 10.05
CA CYS A 144 3.24 48.60 9.32
C CYS A 144 3.34 49.07 7.87
N ILE A 145 2.20 49.36 7.23
CA ILE A 145 2.11 49.84 5.86
C ILE A 145 2.55 51.31 5.82
N GLU A 146 2.03 52.15 6.72
CA GLU A 146 2.34 53.58 6.82
C GLU A 146 3.83 53.88 7.06
N SER A 147 4.53 53.00 7.76
CA SER A 147 5.95 53.19 8.12
C SER A 147 6.89 53.34 6.90
N LYS A 148 6.49 52.82 5.73
CA LYS A 148 7.29 52.82 4.50
C LYS A 148 6.64 53.57 3.33
N THR A 149 5.33 53.82 3.39
CA THR A 149 4.57 54.50 2.33
C THR A 149 4.56 56.03 2.46
N LYS A 150 4.87 56.59 3.64
CA LYS A 150 4.87 58.05 3.92
C LYS A 150 5.74 58.90 2.99
N ASN A 151 6.82 58.34 2.45
CA ASN A 151 7.74 59.05 1.56
C ASN A 151 7.39 58.91 0.06
N ALA A 152 6.32 58.20 -0.29
CA ALA A 152 6.01 57.81 -1.67
C ALA A 152 4.59 58.21 -2.15
N ASN A 153 3.85 59.03 -1.39
CA ASN A 153 2.48 59.46 -1.73
C ASN A 153 1.51 58.27 -2.02
N ILE A 154 1.70 57.16 -1.30
CA ILE A 154 0.90 55.94 -1.40
C ILE A 154 -0.22 55.99 -0.35
N ASP A 155 -1.44 55.63 -0.75
CA ASP A 155 -2.58 55.52 0.17
C ASP A 155 -2.51 54.20 0.96
N ALA A 156 -2.02 54.27 2.21
CA ALA A 156 -1.89 53.12 3.09
C ALA A 156 -3.25 52.49 3.46
N THR A 157 -4.32 53.28 3.50
CA THR A 157 -5.68 52.82 3.82
C THR A 157 -6.19 51.95 2.68
N TRP A 158 -6.02 52.42 1.44
CA TRP A 158 -6.39 51.64 0.27
C TRP A 158 -5.63 50.31 0.19
N VAL A 159 -4.32 50.31 0.45
CA VAL A 159 -3.51 49.09 0.44
C VAL A 159 -3.99 48.10 1.50
N TYR A 160 -4.33 48.58 2.70
CA TYR A 160 -4.87 47.76 3.77
C TYR A 160 -6.23 47.15 3.42
N ASP A 161 -7.16 47.97 2.93
CA ASP A 161 -8.50 47.52 2.55
C ASP A 161 -8.44 46.51 1.39
N HIS A 162 -7.59 46.77 0.39
CA HIS A 162 -7.44 45.88 -0.76
C HIS A 162 -6.75 44.57 -0.40
N LEU A 163 -5.77 44.59 0.52
CA LEU A 163 -5.15 43.39 1.05
C LEU A 163 -6.17 42.52 1.81
N ASN A 164 -6.94 43.12 2.74
CA ASN A 164 -7.95 42.38 3.50
C ASN A 164 -9.03 41.80 2.59
N LYS A 165 -9.54 42.59 1.64
CA LYS A 165 -10.50 42.10 0.64
C LYS A 165 -9.97 40.92 -0.17
N THR A 166 -8.67 40.93 -0.51
CA THR A 166 -8.05 39.83 -1.26
C THR A 166 -7.89 38.59 -0.39
N GLU A 167 -7.49 38.76 0.86
CA GLU A 167 -7.31 37.66 1.79
C GLU A 167 -8.63 37.04 2.25
N GLU A 168 -9.68 37.85 2.46
CA GLU A 168 -11.04 37.40 2.74
C GLU A 168 -11.55 36.50 1.61
N TYR A 169 -11.44 36.95 0.35
CA TYR A 169 -11.83 36.13 -0.80
C TYR A 169 -11.01 34.83 -0.91
N ARG A 170 -9.70 34.90 -0.62
CA ARG A 170 -8.83 33.72 -0.64
C ARG A 170 -9.28 32.69 0.40
N LEU A 171 -9.55 33.11 1.62
CA LEU A 171 -9.96 32.23 2.73
C LEU A 171 -11.37 31.67 2.51
N GLU A 172 -12.31 32.49 2.06
CA GLU A 172 -13.70 32.08 1.77
C GLU A 172 -13.75 30.96 0.72
N HIS A 173 -12.88 31.01 -0.30
CA HIS A 173 -12.88 30.05 -1.41
C HIS A 173 -11.72 29.04 -1.36
N LEU A 174 -10.92 29.03 -0.30
CA LEU A 174 -9.75 28.16 -0.20
C LEU A 174 -10.13 26.68 -0.30
N GLU A 175 -11.16 26.26 0.42
CA GLU A 175 -11.60 24.87 0.46
C GLU A 175 -12.07 24.40 -0.93
N GLU A 176 -12.86 25.24 -1.62
CA GLU A 176 -13.39 24.95 -2.96
C GLU A 176 -12.27 24.86 -4.00
N MET A 177 -11.34 25.83 -4.01
CA MET A 177 -10.19 25.81 -4.90
C MET A 177 -9.29 24.58 -4.64
N SER A 178 -8.98 24.30 -3.37
CA SER A 178 -8.17 23.14 -2.97
C SER A 178 -8.84 21.81 -3.36
N THR A 179 -10.16 21.73 -3.23
CA THR A 179 -10.96 20.58 -3.67
C THR A 179 -10.88 20.44 -5.19
N CYS A 180 -11.05 21.53 -5.93
CA CYS A 180 -10.96 21.51 -7.40
C CYS A 180 -9.60 21.01 -7.88
N GLU A 181 -8.49 21.52 -7.31
CA GLU A 181 -7.15 21.03 -7.64
C GLU A 181 -6.96 19.54 -7.32
N THR A 182 -7.42 19.12 -6.14
CA THR A 182 -7.31 17.72 -5.72
C THR A 182 -8.10 16.80 -6.64
N VAL A 183 -9.30 17.21 -7.05
CA VAL A 183 -10.14 16.47 -8.00
C VAL A 183 -9.47 16.42 -9.38
N LEU A 184 -9.03 17.56 -9.93
CA LEU A 184 -8.40 17.62 -11.26
C LEU A 184 -7.13 16.78 -11.34
N LYS A 185 -6.37 16.68 -10.24
CA LYS A 185 -5.17 15.85 -10.10
C LYS A 185 -5.46 14.35 -10.07
N ASN A 186 -6.65 13.94 -9.62
CA ASN A 186 -6.96 12.52 -9.39
C ASN A 186 -8.07 11.96 -10.30
N ILE A 187 -8.78 12.80 -11.04
CA ILE A 187 -9.91 12.36 -11.87
C ILE A 187 -9.51 11.37 -12.97
N ASN A 188 -8.35 11.59 -13.59
CA ASN A 188 -7.80 10.68 -14.61
C ASN A 188 -7.47 9.30 -14.00
N ASN A 189 -6.98 9.29 -12.75
CA ASN A 189 -6.69 8.07 -12.00
C ASN A 189 -7.96 7.25 -11.73
N ILE A 190 -9.07 7.92 -11.43
CA ILE A 190 -10.38 7.26 -11.23
C ILE A 190 -10.87 6.62 -12.53
N GLY A 191 -10.80 7.34 -13.66
CA GLY A 191 -11.16 6.80 -14.97
C GLY A 191 -10.34 5.55 -15.34
N LEU A 192 -9.02 5.60 -15.08
CA LEU A 192 -8.13 4.46 -15.29
C LEU A 192 -8.51 3.26 -14.43
N LEU A 193 -8.79 3.44 -13.13
CA LEU A 193 -9.20 2.35 -12.24
C LEU A 193 -10.50 1.70 -12.72
N TYR A 194 -11.44 2.50 -13.19
CA TYR A 194 -12.73 2.02 -13.68
C TYR A 194 -12.58 1.16 -14.93
N ASP A 195 -11.78 1.61 -15.90
CA ASP A 195 -11.51 0.83 -17.11
C ASP A 195 -10.77 -0.48 -16.79
N ILE A 196 -9.76 -0.43 -15.91
CA ILE A 196 -9.03 -1.62 -15.46
C ILE A 196 -9.99 -2.61 -14.80
N GLU A 197 -10.86 -2.16 -13.89
CA GLU A 197 -11.85 -3.00 -13.22
C GLU A 197 -12.79 -3.65 -14.24
N SER A 198 -13.29 -2.89 -15.22
CA SER A 198 -14.17 -3.43 -16.27
C SER A 198 -13.51 -4.54 -17.09
N ILE A 199 -12.21 -4.41 -17.37
CA ILE A 199 -11.42 -5.41 -18.10
C ILE A 199 -11.20 -6.66 -17.24
N VAL A 200 -10.82 -6.48 -15.98
CA VAL A 200 -10.65 -7.58 -15.03
C VAL A 200 -11.95 -8.35 -14.88
N ARG A 201 -13.07 -7.65 -14.72
CA ARG A 201 -14.40 -8.24 -14.61
C ARG A 201 -14.80 -9.00 -15.88
N ARG A 202 -14.63 -8.40 -17.06
CA ARG A 202 -14.91 -9.08 -18.34
C ARG A 202 -14.07 -10.35 -18.52
N ASN A 203 -12.79 -10.30 -18.16
CA ASN A 203 -11.91 -11.47 -18.24
C ASN A 203 -12.35 -12.57 -17.27
N ASN A 204 -12.76 -12.21 -16.06
CA ASN A 204 -13.31 -13.17 -15.09
C ASN A 204 -14.59 -13.82 -15.62
N GLU A 205 -15.52 -13.02 -16.17
CA GLU A 205 -16.77 -13.52 -16.77
C GLU A 205 -16.49 -14.47 -17.96
N MET A 206 -15.60 -14.11 -18.89
CA MET A 206 -15.24 -14.94 -20.04
C MET A 206 -14.57 -16.26 -19.65
N THR A 207 -13.78 -16.27 -18.56
CA THR A 207 -13.06 -17.45 -18.08
C THR A 207 -13.84 -18.26 -17.05
N GLY A 208 -15.07 -17.85 -16.71
CA GLY A 208 -15.86 -18.48 -15.66
C GLY A 208 -15.22 -18.39 -14.28
N LYS A 209 -14.34 -17.42 -14.06
CA LYS A 209 -13.65 -17.19 -12.79
C LYS A 209 -14.42 -16.20 -11.94
N PHE A 210 -14.36 -16.40 -10.63
CA PHE A 210 -14.94 -15.49 -9.63
C PHE A 210 -13.87 -15.09 -8.63
N LEU A 211 -13.75 -13.79 -8.34
CA LEU A 211 -12.77 -13.29 -7.39
C LEU A 211 -13.28 -13.52 -5.96
N LEU A 212 -12.44 -14.12 -5.11
CA LEU A 212 -12.78 -14.29 -3.70
C LEU A 212 -13.05 -12.97 -2.99
N GLY A 213 -12.35 -11.89 -3.38
CA GLY A 213 -12.59 -10.54 -2.84
C GLY A 213 -14.01 -10.03 -3.10
N ASP A 214 -14.65 -10.46 -4.21
CA ASP A 214 -15.99 -10.02 -4.59
C ASP A 214 -17.10 -10.77 -3.84
N THR A 215 -16.77 -11.84 -3.10
CA THR A 215 -17.75 -12.65 -2.37
C THR A 215 -18.56 -11.82 -1.37
N ALA A 216 -17.88 -11.03 -0.55
CA ALA A 216 -18.52 -10.19 0.47
C ALA A 216 -19.43 -9.14 -0.18
N ILE A 217 -19.03 -8.57 -1.32
CA ILE A 217 -19.81 -7.57 -2.05
C ILE A 217 -21.02 -8.20 -2.73
N LEU A 218 -20.86 -9.39 -3.32
CA LEU A 218 -21.96 -10.14 -3.92
C LEU A 218 -23.00 -10.48 -2.86
N LEU A 219 -22.56 -10.99 -1.71
CA LEU A 219 -23.44 -11.25 -0.57
C LEU A 219 -24.15 -9.97 -0.15
N ASN A 220 -23.42 -8.87 0.00
CA ASN A 220 -24.02 -7.58 0.36
C ASN A 220 -25.09 -7.13 -0.63
N LYS A 221 -24.84 -7.20 -1.94
CA LYS A 221 -25.84 -6.84 -2.98
C LYS A 221 -27.09 -7.73 -2.95
N ILE A 222 -26.94 -9.00 -2.57
CA ILE A 222 -28.05 -9.93 -2.39
C ILE A 222 -28.86 -9.57 -1.13
N ILE A 223 -28.15 -9.22 -0.06
CA ILE A 223 -28.70 -8.95 1.27
C ILE A 223 -29.37 -7.57 1.34
N ASP A 224 -28.74 -6.53 0.81
CA ASP A 224 -29.18 -5.12 0.84
C ASP A 224 -30.59 -4.90 0.23
N LYS A 225 -31.07 -5.87 -0.56
CA LYS A 225 -32.41 -5.85 -1.19
C LYS A 225 -33.42 -6.78 -0.53
N SER A 226 -33.06 -7.52 0.52
CA SER A 226 -33.92 -8.53 1.11
C SER A 226 -33.86 -8.56 2.63
N THR A 227 -35.03 -8.69 3.27
CA THR A 227 -35.07 -9.16 4.66
C THR A 227 -34.40 -10.52 4.74
N ALA A 228 -33.78 -10.84 5.89
CA ALA A 228 -33.10 -12.11 6.20
C ALA A 228 -33.69 -13.42 5.58
N PRO A 229 -35.02 -13.59 5.39
CA PRO A 229 -35.64 -14.69 4.63
C PRO A 229 -34.93 -15.18 3.36
N PHE A 230 -34.41 -14.29 2.50
CA PHE A 230 -33.78 -14.74 1.24
C PHE A 230 -32.42 -15.41 1.46
N ILE A 231 -31.67 -14.96 2.49
CA ILE A 231 -30.42 -15.62 2.86
C ILE A 231 -30.75 -17.05 3.29
N TYR A 232 -31.75 -17.24 4.16
CA TYR A 232 -32.20 -18.56 4.62
C TYR A 232 -32.66 -19.48 3.50
N GLU A 233 -33.33 -18.94 2.48
CA GLU A 233 -33.66 -19.69 1.27
C GLU A 233 -32.40 -20.22 0.55
N LYS A 234 -31.32 -19.44 0.54
CA LYS A 234 -30.04 -19.81 -0.09
C LYS A 234 -29.18 -20.77 0.74
N ILE A 235 -29.05 -20.55 2.04
CA ILE A 235 -28.32 -21.47 2.95
C ILE A 235 -29.14 -22.72 3.30
N GLY A 236 -30.45 -22.72 3.04
CA GLY A 236 -31.36 -23.84 3.28
C GLY A 236 -31.56 -24.20 4.76
N THR A 237 -31.05 -23.39 5.69
CA THR A 237 -31.06 -23.66 7.13
C THR A 237 -31.12 -22.36 7.93
N THR A 238 -31.79 -22.38 9.09
CA THR A 238 -31.83 -21.25 10.03
C THR A 238 -30.66 -21.33 11.00
N LEU A 239 -29.90 -20.24 11.14
CA LEU A 239 -28.80 -20.13 12.09
C LEU A 239 -29.33 -19.63 13.44
N ARG A 240 -29.40 -20.51 14.43
CA ARG A 240 -29.94 -20.20 15.76
C ARG A 240 -28.91 -19.61 16.73
N HIS A 241 -27.65 -19.96 16.58
CA HIS A 241 -26.56 -19.43 17.39
C HIS A 241 -25.40 -19.12 16.47
N ILE A 242 -24.85 -17.91 16.58
CA ILE A 242 -23.79 -17.42 15.69
C ILE A 242 -22.58 -17.06 16.55
N MET A 243 -21.44 -17.65 16.25
CA MET A 243 -20.16 -17.27 16.85
C MET A 243 -19.25 -16.70 15.76
N ILE A 244 -18.70 -15.53 16.01
CA ILE A 244 -17.70 -14.89 15.14
C ILE A 244 -16.43 -14.72 15.97
N ASP A 245 -15.35 -15.36 15.53
CA ASP A 245 -14.02 -15.25 16.14
C ASP A 245 -13.13 -14.32 15.30
N GLU A 246 -12.03 -13.83 15.88
CA GLU A 246 -11.09 -12.89 15.24
C GLU A 246 -11.78 -11.65 14.62
N PHE A 247 -12.79 -11.12 15.32
CA PHE A 247 -13.64 -10.06 14.79
C PHE A 247 -12.88 -8.77 14.43
N GLN A 248 -11.71 -8.52 15.03
CA GLN A 248 -10.85 -7.37 14.71
C GLN A 248 -10.31 -7.37 13.26
N ASP A 249 -10.39 -8.50 12.57
CA ASP A 249 -9.98 -8.65 11.17
C ASP A 249 -11.18 -8.68 10.20
N THR A 250 -12.39 -8.44 10.72
CA THR A 250 -13.59 -8.30 9.92
C THR A 250 -13.61 -6.93 9.23
N SER A 251 -14.10 -6.92 7.98
CA SER A 251 -14.29 -5.71 7.18
C SER A 251 -15.70 -5.14 7.33
N LYS A 252 -15.93 -3.90 6.91
CA LYS A 252 -17.23 -3.24 7.11
C LYS A 252 -18.34 -3.95 6.33
N ILE A 253 -18.10 -4.29 5.07
CA ILE A 253 -19.05 -5.06 4.25
C ILE A 253 -19.36 -6.42 4.90
N GLN A 254 -18.35 -7.09 5.46
CA GLN A 254 -18.58 -8.37 6.13
C GLN A 254 -19.47 -8.20 7.36
N TRP A 255 -19.24 -7.16 8.17
CA TRP A 255 -20.11 -6.82 9.29
C TRP A 255 -21.55 -6.54 8.85
N ASP A 256 -21.72 -5.71 7.82
CA ASP A 256 -23.04 -5.39 7.26
C ASP A 256 -23.77 -6.66 6.76
N ASN A 257 -23.03 -7.64 6.23
CA ASN A 257 -23.59 -8.94 5.83
C ASN A 257 -23.99 -9.82 7.02
N PHE A 258 -23.30 -9.70 8.16
CA PHE A 258 -23.64 -10.47 9.37
C PHE A 258 -24.85 -9.89 10.10
N LEU A 259 -25.07 -8.58 10.06
CA LEU A 259 -26.16 -7.91 10.79
C LEU A 259 -27.54 -8.56 10.61
N PRO A 260 -28.00 -8.92 9.40
CA PRO A 260 -29.30 -9.58 9.22
C PRO A 260 -29.35 -10.98 9.83
N LEU A 261 -28.25 -11.74 9.76
CA LEU A 261 -28.15 -13.08 10.34
C LEU A 261 -28.18 -13.02 11.87
N LEU A 262 -27.47 -12.06 12.45
CA LEU A 262 -27.43 -11.82 13.89
C LEU A 262 -28.80 -11.38 14.42
N SER A 263 -29.49 -10.50 13.68
CA SER A 263 -30.82 -10.00 14.03
C SER A 263 -31.87 -11.12 14.05
N ASP A 264 -31.88 -11.98 13.02
CA ASP A 264 -32.80 -13.10 12.94
C ASP A 264 -32.51 -14.18 14.00
N SER A 265 -31.23 -14.48 14.25
CA SER A 265 -30.82 -15.36 15.34
C SER A 265 -31.45 -14.92 16.67
N VAL A 266 -31.33 -13.63 17.03
CA VAL A 266 -31.95 -13.09 18.26
C VAL A 266 -33.48 -13.13 18.20
N ALA A 267 -34.09 -12.76 17.06
CA ALA A 267 -35.53 -12.79 16.88
C ALA A 267 -36.13 -14.18 17.09
N ASN A 268 -35.38 -15.24 16.75
CA ASN A 268 -35.76 -16.64 16.93
C ASN A 268 -35.38 -17.22 18.32
N GLY A 269 -35.02 -16.37 19.29
CA GLY A 269 -34.62 -16.79 20.64
C GLY A 269 -33.24 -17.45 20.68
N GLY A 270 -32.39 -17.12 19.70
CA GLY A 270 -31.01 -17.52 19.58
C GLY A 270 -30.05 -16.68 20.41
N THR A 271 -28.75 -16.86 20.18
CA THR A 271 -27.70 -16.09 20.87
C THR A 271 -26.49 -15.93 19.97
N ASN A 272 -25.94 -14.72 19.96
CA ASN A 272 -24.74 -14.39 19.20
C ASN A 272 -23.55 -14.14 20.13
N LEU A 273 -22.37 -14.58 19.72
CA LEU A 273 -21.11 -14.37 20.41
C LEU A 273 -20.10 -13.80 19.41
N ILE A 274 -19.57 -12.62 19.71
CA ILE A 274 -18.50 -12.00 18.93
C ILE A 274 -17.26 -11.95 19.81
N VAL A 275 -16.16 -12.49 19.31
CA VAL A 275 -14.86 -12.56 20.00
C VAL A 275 -13.84 -11.84 19.13
N GLY A 276 -13.04 -10.98 19.76
CA GLY A 276 -11.96 -10.29 19.08
C GLY A 276 -11.10 -9.48 20.04
N ASP A 277 -9.91 -9.12 19.57
CA ASP A 277 -8.96 -8.29 20.30
C ASP A 277 -8.49 -7.12 19.40
N PRO A 278 -8.92 -5.87 19.66
CA PRO A 278 -8.46 -4.72 18.90
C PRO A 278 -6.93 -4.59 18.82
N LYS A 279 -6.21 -5.08 19.85
CA LYS A 279 -4.74 -5.04 19.92
C LYS A 279 -4.06 -5.95 18.89
N GLN A 280 -4.81 -6.90 18.32
CA GLN A 280 -4.32 -7.89 17.36
C GLN A 280 -4.74 -7.58 15.91
N SER A 281 -5.37 -6.42 15.66
CA SER A 281 -5.76 -6.01 14.31
C SER A 281 -4.53 -5.66 13.46
N ILE A 282 -3.98 -6.65 12.75
CA ILE A 282 -2.79 -6.52 11.90
C ILE A 282 -3.10 -6.63 10.40
N TYR A 283 -4.36 -6.90 10.03
CA TYR A 283 -4.81 -7.07 8.65
C TYR A 283 -5.47 -5.82 8.04
N ARG A 284 -5.15 -4.61 8.53
CA ARG A 284 -5.66 -3.35 7.98
C ARG A 284 -5.40 -3.19 6.47
N TRP A 285 -4.31 -3.76 5.95
CA TRP A 285 -3.99 -3.79 4.52
C TRP A 285 -4.94 -4.67 3.69
N ARG A 286 -5.80 -5.48 4.32
CA ARG A 286 -6.90 -6.24 3.73
C ARG A 286 -8.28 -5.67 4.11
N ASN A 287 -8.34 -4.38 4.45
CA ASN A 287 -9.56 -3.68 4.88
C ASN A 287 -10.13 -4.13 6.23
N GLY A 288 -9.37 -4.86 7.07
CA GLY A 288 -9.76 -5.09 8.46
C GLY A 288 -9.84 -3.74 9.19
N ASP A 289 -10.97 -3.47 9.84
CA ASP A 289 -11.24 -2.19 10.49
C ASP A 289 -11.64 -2.40 11.94
N TYR A 290 -10.68 -2.15 12.85
CA TYR A 290 -10.92 -2.27 14.28
C TYR A 290 -12.00 -1.30 14.80
N SER A 291 -12.30 -0.21 14.07
CA SER A 291 -13.40 0.71 14.44
C SER A 291 -14.77 0.03 14.39
N ILE A 292 -14.88 -1.11 13.70
CA ILE A 292 -16.09 -1.94 13.70
C ILE A 292 -16.38 -2.47 15.12
N ILE A 293 -15.37 -2.68 15.97
CA ILE A 293 -15.58 -3.09 17.37
C ILE A 293 -16.33 -2.00 18.14
N GLU A 294 -16.11 -0.72 17.82
CA GLU A 294 -16.94 0.36 18.38
C GLU A 294 -18.34 0.35 17.79
N ASN A 295 -18.49 0.09 16.48
CA ASN A 295 -19.81 -0.03 15.86
C ASN A 295 -20.63 -1.19 16.41
N VAL A 296 -20.00 -2.28 16.85
CA VAL A 296 -20.70 -3.37 17.54
C VAL A 296 -21.45 -2.81 18.74
N LYS A 297 -20.85 -1.90 19.52
CA LYS A 297 -21.51 -1.27 20.70
C LYS A 297 -22.83 -0.58 20.35
N ASN A 298 -23.00 -0.11 19.12
CA ASN A 298 -24.23 0.52 18.63
C ASN A 298 -25.36 -0.49 18.38
N HIS A 299 -25.05 -1.80 18.40
CA HIS A 299 -25.97 -2.91 18.17
C HIS A 299 -26.12 -3.79 19.43
N ALA A 300 -26.18 -3.17 20.61
CA ALA A 300 -26.28 -3.85 21.90
C ALA A 300 -27.48 -4.82 22.00
N GLU A 301 -28.51 -4.63 21.18
CA GLU A 301 -29.66 -5.53 21.07
C GLU A 301 -29.32 -6.90 20.46
N LEU A 302 -28.20 -7.04 19.74
CA LEU A 302 -27.83 -8.26 19.02
C LEU A 302 -27.08 -9.28 19.89
N TYR A 303 -26.72 -8.92 21.12
CA TYR A 303 -25.93 -9.76 22.01
C TYR A 303 -26.27 -9.50 23.49
N PRO A 304 -26.06 -10.48 24.38
CA PRO A 304 -26.51 -10.39 25.77
C PRO A 304 -25.71 -9.41 26.65
N GLY A 305 -24.52 -8.99 26.20
CA GLY A 305 -23.64 -8.07 26.91
C GLY A 305 -22.20 -8.16 26.42
N ASN A 306 -21.31 -7.37 27.04
CA ASN A 306 -19.87 -7.39 26.77
C ASN A 306 -19.12 -8.03 27.94
N ILE A 307 -18.20 -8.96 27.65
CA ILE A 307 -17.37 -9.65 28.63
C ILE A 307 -15.90 -9.43 28.25
N SER A 308 -15.13 -8.79 29.14
CA SER A 308 -13.69 -8.63 28.97
C SER A 308 -12.94 -9.77 29.66
N MET A 309 -11.94 -10.35 28.97
CA MET A 309 -11.04 -11.36 29.50
C MET A 309 -9.68 -10.74 29.80
N ASP A 310 -9.41 -10.46 31.09
CA ASP A 310 -8.18 -9.78 31.53
C ASP A 310 -7.03 -10.74 31.88
N THR A 311 -7.30 -12.04 32.02
CA THR A 311 -6.36 -13.02 32.54
C THR A 311 -5.77 -13.86 31.41
N ASN A 312 -4.44 -13.85 31.29
CA ASN A 312 -3.69 -14.65 30.32
C ASN A 312 -3.40 -16.04 30.90
N TYR A 313 -3.86 -17.06 30.17
CA TYR A 313 -3.66 -18.47 30.48
C TYR A 313 -2.60 -19.13 29.59
N ARG A 314 -1.96 -18.40 28.68
CA ARG A 314 -1.07 -18.96 27.64
C ARG A 314 0.41 -18.87 28.03
N SER A 315 0.82 -17.75 28.60
CA SER A 315 2.24 -17.39 28.75
C SER A 315 2.71 -17.42 30.21
N PHE A 316 4.02 -17.51 30.41
CA PHE A 316 4.65 -17.43 31.73
C PHE A 316 4.79 -15.97 32.22
N ASN A 317 4.99 -15.80 33.52
CA ASN A 317 4.88 -14.54 34.24
C ASN A 317 5.74 -13.40 33.62
N ASN A 318 7.02 -13.67 33.35
CA ASN A 318 7.94 -12.63 32.83
C ASN A 318 7.63 -12.18 31.41
N VAL A 319 7.07 -13.05 30.56
CA VAL A 319 6.66 -12.67 29.20
C VAL A 319 5.49 -11.69 29.28
N ILE A 320 4.51 -11.97 30.15
CA ILE A 320 3.33 -11.12 30.34
C ILE A 320 3.73 -9.77 30.96
N LYS A 321 4.58 -9.78 32.00
CA LYS A 321 5.11 -8.56 32.62
C LYS A 321 5.88 -7.69 31.61
N PHE A 322 6.73 -8.31 30.79
CA PHE A 322 7.47 -7.60 29.75
C PHE A 322 6.53 -6.95 28.73
N ASN A 323 5.54 -7.69 28.22
CA ASN A 323 4.57 -7.16 27.27
C ASN A 323 3.75 -6.01 27.85
N ASN A 324 3.24 -6.14 29.08
CA ASN A 324 2.53 -5.06 29.77
C ASN A 324 3.42 -3.80 29.89
N ALA A 325 4.69 -3.97 30.28
CA ALA A 325 5.62 -2.84 30.46
C ALA A 325 5.99 -2.15 29.14
N ILE A 326 6.26 -2.90 28.07
CA ILE A 326 6.69 -2.32 26.79
C ILE A 326 5.54 -1.56 26.11
N PHE A 327 4.35 -2.15 26.03
CA PHE A 327 3.20 -1.48 25.39
C PHE A 327 2.75 -0.25 26.16
N TRP A 328 2.76 -0.29 27.50
CA TRP A 328 2.51 0.88 28.34
C TRP A 328 3.53 2.01 28.06
N SER A 329 4.81 1.65 27.95
CA SER A 329 5.89 2.62 27.68
C SER A 329 5.81 3.23 26.27
N CYS A 330 5.09 2.59 25.33
CA CYS A 330 4.91 3.08 23.97
C CYS A 330 3.78 4.12 23.84
N ILE A 331 2.82 4.19 24.78
CA ILE A 331 1.65 5.08 24.72
C ILE A 331 2.03 6.56 24.48
N PRO A 332 3.04 7.14 25.17
CA PRO A 332 3.41 8.54 24.96
C PRO A 332 4.00 8.86 23.57
N TYR A 333 4.42 7.82 22.83
CA TYR A 333 4.98 7.97 21.49
C TYR A 333 3.93 7.88 20.38
N ILE A 334 2.67 7.59 20.74
CA ILE A 334 1.54 7.65 19.80
C ILE A 334 1.33 9.13 19.44
N PRO A 335 1.41 9.51 18.14
CA PRO A 335 1.26 10.90 17.73
C PRO A 335 -0.02 11.53 18.27
N ASN A 336 0.09 12.71 18.89
CA ASN A 336 -1.06 13.54 19.26
C ASN A 336 -1.59 14.23 18.00
N GLY A 337 -2.13 13.49 17.05
CA GLY A 337 -2.88 14.07 15.93
C GLY A 337 -4.32 14.37 16.36
N ASP A 338 -4.94 15.39 15.75
CA ASP A 338 -6.39 15.70 15.85
C ASP A 338 -7.31 14.60 15.26
N SER A 339 -6.79 13.40 15.01
CA SER A 339 -7.55 12.28 14.48
C SER A 339 -8.12 11.43 15.61
N ASP A 340 -9.43 11.13 15.54
CA ASP A 340 -10.14 10.21 16.45
C ASP A 340 -9.40 8.88 16.66
N ILE A 341 -8.70 8.42 15.62
CA ILE A 341 -7.85 7.21 15.59
C ILE A 341 -6.75 7.24 16.67
N SER A 342 -6.07 8.38 16.85
CA SER A 342 -4.94 8.46 17.79
C SER A 342 -5.41 8.34 19.24
N LYS A 343 -6.62 8.83 19.51
CA LYS A 343 -7.27 8.71 20.81
C LYS A 343 -7.75 7.28 21.06
N GLN A 344 -8.43 6.67 20.08
CA GLN A 344 -8.91 5.29 20.17
C GLN A 344 -7.77 4.29 20.45
N ILE A 345 -6.62 4.43 19.78
CA ILE A 345 -5.47 3.55 20.03
C ILE A 345 -4.96 3.69 21.46
N LYS A 346 -4.90 4.91 22.01
CA LYS A 346 -4.48 5.12 23.40
C LYS A 346 -5.43 4.43 24.37
N ASP A 347 -6.74 4.62 24.20
CA ASP A 347 -7.76 4.01 25.05
C ASP A 347 -7.62 2.46 25.05
N ILE A 348 -7.40 1.86 23.87
CA ILE A 348 -7.18 0.40 23.73
C ILE A 348 -5.96 -0.08 24.54
N TYR A 349 -4.85 0.66 24.51
CA TYR A 349 -3.61 0.24 25.19
C TYR A 349 -3.57 0.62 26.67
N GLU A 350 -4.27 1.67 27.11
CA GLU A 350 -4.41 2.02 28.53
C GLU A 350 -5.13 0.92 29.32
N GLU A 351 -6.13 0.27 28.71
CA GLU A 351 -6.88 -0.83 29.31
C GLU A 351 -6.25 -2.23 29.08
N SER A 352 -5.06 -2.30 28.48
CA SER A 352 -4.50 -3.56 27.96
C SER A 352 -3.77 -4.45 28.97
N ASN A 353 -3.59 -4.00 30.21
CA ASN A 353 -2.80 -4.72 31.21
C ASN A 353 -3.38 -6.10 31.53
N GLN A 354 -2.64 -7.15 31.18
CA GLN A 354 -3.07 -8.53 31.41
C GLN A 354 -2.67 -9.02 32.80
N LYS A 355 -3.61 -9.66 33.50
CA LYS A 355 -3.34 -10.51 34.67
C LYS A 355 -2.78 -11.86 34.20
N PHE A 356 -2.09 -12.56 35.09
CA PHE A 356 -1.54 -13.88 34.79
C PHE A 356 -1.86 -14.87 35.89
N ILE A 357 -1.99 -16.13 35.50
CA ILE A 357 -1.97 -17.25 36.43
C ILE A 357 -0.54 -17.72 36.55
N ASP A 358 -0.11 -17.99 37.78
CA ASP A 358 1.25 -18.44 38.02
C ASP A 358 1.48 -19.82 37.39
N LYS A 359 2.19 -19.81 36.26
CA LYS A 359 2.66 -21.01 35.55
C LYS A 359 4.16 -21.21 35.74
N GLY A 360 4.82 -20.35 36.50
CA GLY A 360 6.28 -20.27 36.61
C GLY A 360 6.88 -19.07 35.86
N GLU A 361 8.20 -18.98 35.96
CA GLU A 361 8.96 -17.86 35.41
C GLU A 361 9.32 -18.10 33.94
N GLY A 362 8.94 -17.14 33.09
CA GLY A 362 9.34 -17.11 31.69
C GLY A 362 10.70 -16.45 31.49
N TYR A 363 11.22 -16.49 30.27
CA TYR A 363 12.47 -15.82 29.91
C TYR A 363 12.26 -14.86 28.75
N VAL A 364 12.78 -13.64 28.89
CA VAL A 364 12.80 -12.63 27.82
C VAL A 364 14.21 -12.08 27.72
N LYS A 365 14.79 -12.12 26.52
CA LYS A 365 16.10 -11.54 26.21
C LYS A 365 15.91 -10.51 25.10
N TYR A 366 16.42 -9.31 25.34
CA TYR A 366 16.50 -8.25 24.34
C TYR A 366 17.97 -7.91 24.10
N GLN A 367 18.39 -7.87 22.83
CA GLN A 367 19.77 -7.63 22.45
C GLN A 367 19.83 -6.59 21.34
N ILE A 368 20.62 -5.53 21.56
CA ILE A 368 20.90 -4.50 20.55
C ILE A 368 22.20 -4.88 19.84
N VAL A 369 22.13 -5.14 18.54
CA VAL A 369 23.30 -5.38 17.70
C VAL A 369 23.72 -4.06 17.05
N ARG A 370 24.91 -3.54 17.39
CA ARG A 370 25.44 -2.29 16.82
C ARG A 370 26.19 -2.57 15.52
N LYS A 371 26.01 -1.66 14.55
CA LYS A 371 26.65 -1.69 13.24
C LYS A 371 28.09 -1.17 13.32
N GLU A 372 29.01 -1.84 12.62
CA GLU A 372 30.34 -1.31 12.27
C GLU A 372 30.34 -0.87 10.79
N GLU A 373 31.20 0.07 10.41
CA GLU A 373 31.12 0.78 9.12
C GLU A 373 31.24 -0.13 7.88
N ASN A 374 31.80 -1.34 7.99
CA ASN A 374 32.13 -2.23 6.86
C ASN A 374 31.42 -3.61 6.84
N GLU A 375 30.52 -3.92 7.79
CA GLU A 375 29.79 -5.21 7.81
C GLU A 375 28.35 -5.09 7.29
N LYS A 376 27.87 -6.12 6.57
CA LYS A 376 26.45 -6.28 6.26
C LYS A 376 25.72 -6.55 7.58
N SER A 377 24.86 -5.61 7.98
CA SER A 377 24.16 -5.61 9.27
C SER A 377 23.32 -6.88 9.54
N ASP A 378 22.88 -7.54 8.48
CA ASP A 378 21.97 -8.67 8.56
C ASP A 378 22.70 -9.93 9.05
N ASP A 379 23.91 -10.19 8.56
CA ASP A 379 24.67 -11.42 8.87
C ASP A 379 25.00 -11.54 10.36
N LYS A 380 25.28 -10.40 11.03
CA LYS A 380 25.54 -10.37 12.47
C LYS A 380 24.30 -10.70 13.30
N ILE A 381 23.14 -10.22 12.88
CA ILE A 381 21.85 -10.52 13.53
C ILE A 381 21.52 -12.00 13.34
N LEU A 382 21.72 -12.51 12.12
CA LEU A 382 21.51 -13.93 11.79
C LEU A 382 22.47 -14.84 12.57
N GLY A 383 23.73 -14.44 12.74
CA GLY A 383 24.70 -15.14 13.58
C GLY A 383 24.27 -15.20 15.06
N VAL A 384 23.80 -14.07 15.62
CA VAL A 384 23.24 -14.04 16.99
C VAL A 384 22.02 -14.95 17.13
N MET A 385 21.14 -14.96 16.12
CA MET A 385 19.99 -15.87 16.08
C MET A 385 20.42 -17.33 16.09
N VAL A 386 21.39 -17.72 15.25
CA VAL A 386 21.93 -19.09 15.20
C VAL A 386 22.49 -19.53 16.55
N GLU A 387 23.31 -18.69 17.19
CA GLU A 387 23.86 -19.00 18.51
C GLU A 387 22.75 -19.14 19.56
N GLN A 388 21.70 -18.32 19.49
CA GLN A 388 20.55 -18.46 20.39
C GLN A 388 19.80 -19.78 20.19
N ILE A 389 19.65 -20.25 18.95
CA ILE A 389 19.01 -21.55 18.66
C ILE A 389 19.89 -22.69 19.20
N LYS A 390 21.22 -22.63 19.01
CA LYS A 390 22.16 -23.61 19.58
C LYS A 390 22.06 -23.68 21.11
N GLU A 391 21.98 -22.53 21.78
CA GLU A 391 21.78 -22.47 23.23
C GLU A 391 20.47 -23.15 23.67
N LEU A 392 19.36 -22.89 22.97
CA LEU A 392 18.06 -23.50 23.28
C LEU A 392 18.09 -25.02 23.08
N LYS A 393 18.72 -25.51 22.01
CA LYS A 393 18.89 -26.95 21.78
C LYS A 393 19.78 -27.61 22.82
N LYS A 394 20.83 -26.93 23.29
CA LYS A 394 21.70 -27.43 24.37
C LYS A 394 20.94 -27.64 25.67
N ILE A 395 19.89 -26.85 25.91
CA ILE A 395 18.99 -26.97 27.08
C ILE A 395 17.91 -28.05 26.85
N GLY A 396 17.83 -28.63 25.64
CA GLY A 396 16.92 -29.72 25.30
C GLY A 396 15.62 -29.29 24.62
N ILE A 397 15.53 -28.04 24.13
CA ILE A 397 14.37 -27.59 23.36
C ILE A 397 14.41 -28.19 21.95
N GLU A 398 13.36 -28.93 21.58
CA GLU A 398 13.18 -29.47 20.24
C GLU A 398 12.91 -28.37 19.21
N GLU A 399 13.41 -28.54 17.98
CA GLU A 399 13.29 -27.55 16.89
C GLU A 399 11.83 -27.18 16.59
N LYS A 400 10.89 -28.13 16.70
CA LYS A 400 9.44 -27.91 16.49
C LYS A 400 8.81 -26.91 17.47
N ASN A 401 9.49 -26.63 18.59
CA ASN A 401 9.04 -25.68 19.61
C ASN A 401 9.69 -24.29 19.45
N ILE A 402 10.50 -24.09 18.41
CA ILE A 402 11.19 -22.81 18.11
C ILE A 402 10.49 -22.17 16.92
N ALA A 403 10.05 -20.92 17.09
CA ALA A 403 9.48 -20.11 16.01
C ALA A 403 10.28 -18.82 15.84
N ILE A 404 10.60 -18.48 14.58
CA ILE A 404 11.28 -17.25 14.20
C ILE A 404 10.25 -16.36 13.50
N LEU A 405 9.92 -15.22 14.11
CA LEU A 405 8.98 -14.27 13.55
C LEU A 405 9.73 -13.15 12.84
N VAL A 406 9.39 -12.92 11.58
CA VAL A 406 9.94 -11.83 10.75
C VAL A 406 8.81 -10.96 10.21
N ARG A 407 9.14 -9.74 9.78
CA ARG A 407 8.14 -8.79 9.27
C ARG A 407 7.80 -9.06 7.81
N THR A 408 8.75 -9.55 7.03
CA THR A 408 8.64 -9.70 5.57
C THR A 408 9.19 -11.04 5.09
N ASN A 409 8.62 -11.56 4.00
CA ASN A 409 9.10 -12.80 3.38
C ASN A 409 10.55 -12.70 2.87
N ASN A 410 11.03 -11.49 2.59
CA ASN A 410 12.43 -11.28 2.19
C ASN A 410 13.40 -11.61 3.34
N GLU A 411 13.02 -11.32 4.59
CA GLU A 411 13.82 -11.70 5.76
C GLU A 411 13.84 -13.23 5.93
N THR A 412 12.74 -13.91 5.64
CA THR A 412 12.69 -15.38 5.62
C THR A 412 13.66 -15.97 4.61
N ALA A 413 13.70 -15.42 3.38
CA ALA A 413 14.64 -15.87 2.35
C ALA A 413 16.10 -15.63 2.76
N LYS A 414 16.41 -14.50 3.42
CA LYS A 414 17.74 -14.24 3.97
C LYS A 414 18.15 -15.24 5.05
N ILE A 415 17.24 -15.58 5.96
CA ILE A 415 17.48 -16.59 7.00
C ILE A 415 17.78 -17.95 6.35
N ALA A 416 16.96 -18.35 5.38
CA ALA A 416 17.13 -19.62 4.68
C ALA A 416 18.45 -19.72 3.94
N LYS A 417 18.82 -18.67 3.20
CA LYS A 417 20.12 -18.57 2.55
C LYS A 417 21.26 -18.68 3.58
N PHE A 418 21.24 -17.84 4.61
CA PHE A 418 22.31 -17.82 5.62
C PHE A 418 22.51 -19.19 6.30
N LEU A 419 21.44 -19.92 6.62
CA LEU A 419 21.57 -21.27 7.16
C LEU A 419 22.10 -22.29 6.13
N SER A 420 21.80 -22.11 4.84
CA SER A 420 22.36 -22.94 3.76
C SER A 420 23.85 -22.72 3.61
N ASP A 421 24.29 -21.46 3.51
CA ASP A 421 25.70 -21.07 3.39
C ASP A 421 26.52 -21.66 4.55
N MET A 422 26.01 -21.60 5.78
CA MET A 422 26.64 -22.21 6.96
C MET A 422 26.70 -23.75 6.94
N LYS A 423 25.79 -24.42 6.21
CA LYS A 423 25.83 -25.89 6.03
C LYS A 423 26.87 -26.28 4.99
N GLU A 424 27.05 -25.45 3.97
CA GLU A 424 28.02 -25.67 2.90
C GLU A 424 29.45 -25.42 3.35
N ASP A 425 29.67 -24.35 4.12
CA ASP A 425 31.00 -24.02 4.68
C ASP A 425 31.43 -24.92 5.85
N GLY A 426 30.53 -25.79 6.33
CA GLY A 426 30.77 -26.74 7.41
C GLY A 426 30.62 -26.18 8.83
N SER A 427 30.21 -24.92 8.98
CA SER A 427 29.93 -24.27 10.27
C SER A 427 28.69 -24.83 10.97
N LEU A 428 27.79 -25.46 10.21
CA LEU A 428 26.58 -26.10 10.69
C LEU A 428 26.42 -27.52 10.07
N PRO A 429 26.07 -28.55 10.86
CA PRO A 429 25.76 -29.87 10.31
C PRO A 429 24.56 -29.84 9.34
N LYS A 430 24.62 -30.62 8.26
CA LYS A 430 23.58 -30.64 7.21
C LYS A 430 22.17 -30.94 7.75
N ASP A 431 22.08 -31.83 8.73
CA ASP A 431 20.82 -32.30 9.33
C ASP A 431 20.27 -31.34 10.41
N GLU A 432 20.94 -30.22 10.68
CA GLU A 432 20.60 -29.30 11.75
C GLU A 432 19.82 -28.07 11.24
N PHE A 433 18.84 -27.59 12.01
CA PHE A 433 18.01 -26.42 11.68
C PHE A 433 17.24 -26.56 10.37
N ASN A 434 16.29 -27.49 10.34
CA ASN A 434 15.40 -27.66 9.19
C ASN A 434 14.31 -26.58 9.19
N ILE A 435 14.42 -25.62 8.28
CA ILE A 435 13.38 -24.58 8.10
C ILE A 435 12.19 -25.20 7.36
N VAL A 436 11.03 -25.14 7.98
CA VAL A 436 9.75 -25.46 7.35
C VAL A 436 9.03 -24.14 7.05
N SER A 437 9.24 -23.60 5.85
CA SER A 437 8.56 -22.38 5.38
C SER A 437 8.40 -22.41 3.86
N SER A 438 7.16 -22.38 3.38
CA SER A 438 6.83 -22.28 1.95
C SER A 438 7.39 -21.01 1.31
N GLU A 439 7.52 -19.95 2.10
CA GLU A 439 7.98 -18.62 1.68
C GLU A 439 9.51 -18.48 1.73
N ALA A 440 10.22 -19.39 2.42
CA ALA A 440 11.68 -19.41 2.49
C ALA A 440 12.33 -19.77 1.14
N PHE A 441 11.68 -20.67 0.38
CA PHE A 441 12.18 -21.20 -0.88
C PHE A 441 11.37 -20.68 -2.07
N ARG A 442 11.27 -19.35 -2.17
CA ARG A 442 10.68 -18.71 -3.36
C ARG A 442 11.57 -18.95 -4.57
N LEU A 443 11.06 -19.73 -5.52
CA LEU A 443 11.76 -20.09 -6.75
C LEU A 443 12.15 -18.88 -7.60
N ASP A 444 11.36 -17.80 -7.56
CA ASP A 444 11.65 -16.55 -8.28
C ASP A 444 12.85 -15.76 -7.72
N ASN A 445 13.37 -16.14 -6.56
CA ASN A 445 14.62 -15.57 -6.02
C ASN A 445 15.87 -16.33 -6.51
N SER A 446 15.74 -17.54 -7.07
CA SER A 446 16.88 -18.27 -7.62
C SER A 446 17.25 -17.70 -8.98
N LEU A 447 18.50 -17.27 -9.13
CA LEU A 447 19.04 -16.81 -10.41
C LEU A 447 18.86 -17.92 -11.47
N SER A 448 19.25 -19.14 -11.14
CA SER A 448 19.23 -20.25 -12.08
C SER A 448 17.84 -20.69 -12.48
N VAL A 449 16.87 -20.67 -11.54
CA VAL A 449 15.47 -20.92 -11.90
C VAL A 449 14.97 -19.84 -12.86
N ASN A 450 15.30 -18.57 -12.62
CA ASN A 450 14.94 -17.49 -13.55
C ASN A 450 15.61 -17.65 -14.92
N ILE A 451 16.87 -18.06 -14.97
CA ILE A 451 17.61 -18.33 -16.23
C ILE A 451 16.93 -19.47 -16.99
N ILE A 452 16.57 -20.57 -16.31
CA ILE A 452 15.82 -21.67 -16.92
C ILE A 452 14.48 -21.19 -17.45
N ILE A 453 13.73 -20.38 -16.69
CA ILE A 453 12.46 -19.82 -17.15
C ILE A 453 12.65 -18.93 -18.39
N ASN A 454 13.68 -18.07 -18.42
CA ASN A 454 14.00 -17.26 -19.60
C ASN A 454 14.34 -18.13 -20.82
N ALA A 455 15.11 -19.20 -20.62
CA ALA A 455 15.41 -20.18 -21.66
C ALA A 455 14.15 -20.88 -22.16
N LEU A 456 13.26 -21.33 -21.27
CA LEU A 456 11.97 -21.94 -21.63
C LEU A 456 11.06 -20.95 -22.40
N CYS A 457 11.05 -19.66 -22.04
CA CYS A 457 10.34 -18.64 -22.81
C CYS A 457 10.88 -18.50 -24.23
N LEU A 458 12.20 -18.55 -24.42
CA LEU A 458 12.82 -18.54 -25.74
C LEU A 458 12.51 -19.82 -26.54
N VAL A 459 12.49 -20.99 -25.87
CA VAL A 459 12.08 -22.26 -26.51
C VAL A 459 10.64 -22.17 -27.02
N ASN A 460 9.74 -21.57 -26.25
CA ASN A 460 8.34 -21.39 -26.62
C ASN A 460 8.12 -20.33 -27.73
N GLU A 461 8.92 -19.25 -27.73
CA GLU A 461 8.88 -18.18 -28.73
C GLU A 461 10.29 -17.85 -29.27
N PRO A 462 10.84 -18.65 -30.20
CA PRO A 462 12.23 -18.51 -30.67
C PRO A 462 12.53 -17.20 -31.38
N ASP A 463 11.51 -16.59 -32.00
CA ASP A 463 11.63 -15.33 -32.76
C ASP A 463 11.40 -14.07 -31.90
N ASN A 464 11.26 -14.21 -30.58
CA ASN A 464 11.02 -13.08 -29.69
C ASN A 464 12.33 -12.43 -29.21
N ASP A 465 12.65 -11.28 -29.80
CA ASP A 465 13.86 -10.48 -29.49
C ASP A 465 14.04 -10.20 -28.00
N VAL A 466 12.96 -10.08 -27.22
CA VAL A 466 13.02 -9.78 -25.78
C VAL A 466 13.54 -10.98 -25.00
N TYR A 467 13.06 -12.20 -25.31
CA TYR A 467 13.52 -13.41 -24.62
C TYR A 467 14.93 -13.78 -25.02
N GLU A 468 15.29 -13.59 -26.30
CA GLU A 468 16.66 -13.73 -26.76
C GLU A 468 17.60 -12.77 -26.01
N HIS A 469 17.23 -11.49 -25.90
CA HIS A 469 18.08 -10.52 -25.21
C HIS A 469 18.22 -10.82 -23.71
N ARG A 470 17.19 -11.36 -23.06
CA ARG A 470 17.27 -11.77 -21.64
C ARG A 470 18.24 -12.94 -21.46
N LEU A 471 18.11 -13.99 -22.28
CA LEU A 471 19.01 -15.14 -22.22
C LEU A 471 20.46 -14.74 -22.54
N TYR A 472 20.66 -13.79 -23.46
CA TYR A 472 21.97 -13.21 -23.76
C TYR A 472 22.60 -12.53 -22.54
N LEU A 473 21.83 -11.69 -21.83
CA LEU A 473 22.31 -11.03 -20.61
C LEU A 473 22.63 -12.03 -19.50
N ASP A 474 21.78 -13.04 -19.33
CA ASP A 474 22.00 -14.12 -18.36
C ASP A 474 23.30 -14.88 -18.70
N TYR A 475 23.49 -15.27 -19.96
CA TYR A 475 24.69 -15.97 -20.44
C TYR A 475 25.98 -15.16 -20.22
N ILE A 476 25.96 -13.86 -20.53
CA ILE A 476 27.09 -12.96 -20.28
C ILE A 476 27.39 -12.85 -18.79
N GLY A 477 26.33 -12.77 -17.97
CA GLY A 477 26.45 -12.74 -16.51
C GLY A 477 27.15 -13.97 -15.95
N LEU A 478 26.83 -15.15 -16.49
CA LEU A 478 27.47 -16.43 -16.12
C LEU A 478 28.93 -16.53 -16.58
N ASN A 479 29.24 -15.94 -17.74
CA ASN A 479 30.55 -16.04 -18.38
C ASN A 479 31.44 -14.80 -18.16
N ASN A 480 31.26 -14.10 -17.04
CA ASN A 480 32.10 -12.96 -16.63
C ASN A 480 32.24 -11.86 -17.71
N GLY A 481 31.19 -11.62 -18.50
CA GLY A 481 31.20 -10.60 -19.55
C GLY A 481 31.54 -11.12 -20.96
N SER A 482 31.84 -12.41 -21.13
CA SER A 482 32.12 -13.02 -22.43
C SER A 482 30.84 -13.48 -23.12
N ASP A 483 30.74 -13.23 -24.43
CA ASP A 483 29.67 -13.73 -25.31
C ASP A 483 30.13 -14.84 -26.26
N GLU A 484 31.35 -15.34 -26.07
CA GLU A 484 31.88 -16.47 -26.85
C GLU A 484 30.92 -17.66 -26.78
N ASN A 485 30.63 -18.27 -27.93
CA ASN A 485 29.73 -19.42 -28.11
C ASN A 485 28.24 -19.20 -27.79
N TYR A 486 27.80 -17.96 -27.53
CA TYR A 486 26.38 -17.69 -27.22
C TYR A 486 25.43 -18.23 -28.30
N ASN A 487 25.74 -18.03 -29.59
CA ASN A 487 24.88 -18.51 -30.68
C ASN A 487 24.74 -20.04 -30.70
N GLU A 488 25.81 -20.77 -30.38
CA GLU A 488 25.78 -22.23 -30.29
C GLU A 488 24.93 -22.69 -29.09
N VAL A 489 25.09 -22.00 -27.95
CA VAL A 489 24.29 -22.26 -26.73
C VAL A 489 22.82 -21.96 -26.97
N LYS A 490 22.49 -20.85 -27.65
CA LYS A 490 21.13 -20.48 -28.05
C LYS A 490 20.50 -21.59 -28.91
N GLU A 491 21.21 -22.08 -29.93
CA GLU A 491 20.71 -23.16 -30.79
C GLU A 491 20.48 -24.45 -30.00
N LYS A 492 21.39 -24.81 -29.09
CA LYS A 492 21.21 -25.96 -28.19
C LYS A 492 19.98 -25.80 -27.30
N VAL A 493 19.80 -24.64 -26.66
CA VAL A 493 18.61 -24.35 -25.83
C VAL A 493 17.34 -24.51 -26.67
N ILE A 494 17.25 -23.91 -27.86
CA ILE A 494 16.06 -24.01 -28.72
C ILE A 494 15.79 -25.47 -29.15
N SER A 495 16.84 -26.26 -29.38
CA SER A 495 16.70 -27.67 -29.76
C SER A 495 16.05 -28.54 -28.66
N THR A 496 16.05 -28.09 -27.40
CA THR A 496 15.39 -28.80 -26.28
C THR A 496 13.87 -28.81 -26.39
N SER A 497 13.26 -28.02 -27.29
CA SER A 497 11.81 -27.99 -27.58
C SER A 497 11.18 -29.35 -27.86
N THR A 498 11.98 -30.33 -28.28
CA THR A 498 11.52 -31.69 -28.59
C THR A 498 11.42 -32.61 -27.36
N LEU A 499 11.92 -32.18 -26.21
CA LEU A 499 11.95 -32.95 -24.98
C LEU A 499 10.70 -32.71 -24.11
N PRO A 500 10.29 -33.68 -23.29
CA PRO A 500 9.34 -33.46 -22.19
C PRO A 500 9.79 -32.33 -21.26
N LEU A 501 8.86 -31.56 -20.70
CA LEU A 501 9.16 -30.36 -19.89
C LEU A 501 10.19 -30.62 -18.77
N TYR A 502 10.11 -31.77 -18.10
CA TYR A 502 11.07 -32.13 -17.05
C TYR A 502 12.49 -32.32 -17.60
N GLU A 503 12.64 -33.13 -18.66
CA GLU A 503 13.93 -33.39 -19.34
C GLU A 503 14.48 -32.12 -20.02
N MET A 504 13.60 -31.26 -20.53
CA MET A 504 13.96 -29.96 -21.10
C MET A 504 14.63 -29.06 -20.06
N ILE A 505 14.12 -29.03 -18.83
CA ILE A 505 14.70 -28.25 -17.73
C ILE A 505 16.08 -28.80 -17.35
N GLU A 506 16.23 -30.12 -17.27
CA GLU A 506 17.52 -30.76 -16.98
C GLU A 506 18.56 -30.47 -18.07
N GLU A 507 18.20 -30.59 -19.36
CA GLU A 507 19.11 -30.27 -20.45
C GLU A 507 19.49 -28.78 -20.49
N ILE A 508 18.54 -27.87 -20.25
CA ILE A 508 18.84 -26.43 -20.15
C ILE A 508 19.80 -26.15 -18.98
N TYR A 509 19.63 -26.84 -17.85
CA TYR A 509 20.52 -26.70 -16.69
C TYR A 509 21.98 -27.02 -17.05
N PHE A 510 22.20 -28.11 -17.80
CA PHE A 510 23.54 -28.50 -18.25
C PHE A 510 24.08 -27.62 -19.40
N ILE A 511 23.24 -27.26 -20.38
CA ILE A 511 23.65 -26.41 -21.51
C ILE A 511 24.17 -25.05 -21.04
N LEU A 512 23.56 -24.50 -20.00
CA LEU A 512 23.92 -23.19 -19.43
C LEU A 512 24.93 -23.29 -18.27
N GLU A 513 25.42 -24.50 -17.97
CA GLU A 513 26.43 -24.76 -16.95
C GLU A 513 26.04 -24.14 -15.59
N LEU A 514 24.76 -24.26 -15.20
CA LEU A 514 24.20 -23.61 -14.02
C LEU A 514 24.74 -24.20 -12.70
N GLU A 515 25.46 -25.32 -12.75
CA GLU A 515 26.21 -25.87 -11.62
C GLU A 515 27.35 -24.93 -11.15
N LYS A 516 27.74 -23.96 -11.96
CA LYS A 516 28.75 -22.95 -11.59
C LYS A 516 28.23 -21.91 -10.59
N ILE A 517 26.91 -21.84 -10.40
CA ILE A 517 26.27 -20.86 -9.51
C ILE A 517 26.20 -21.47 -8.10
N GLU A 518 26.92 -20.88 -7.15
CA GLU A 518 26.87 -21.24 -5.72
C GLU A 518 25.43 -21.10 -5.16
N ASP A 519 25.06 -21.95 -4.19
CA ASP A 519 23.78 -21.97 -3.46
C ASP A 519 22.50 -22.37 -4.26
N ASN A 520 22.61 -23.04 -5.41
CA ASN A 520 21.47 -23.22 -6.32
C ASN A 520 20.75 -24.59 -6.28
N ASP A 521 21.41 -25.67 -5.86
CA ASP A 521 20.88 -27.04 -6.01
C ASP A 521 19.52 -27.27 -5.34
N VAL A 522 19.31 -26.65 -4.17
CA VAL A 522 18.05 -26.76 -3.42
C VAL A 522 16.87 -26.12 -4.17
N TYR A 523 17.10 -25.01 -4.87
CA TYR A 523 16.06 -24.32 -5.63
C TYR A 523 15.70 -25.07 -6.91
N ILE A 524 16.69 -25.67 -7.58
CA ILE A 524 16.46 -26.47 -8.78
C ILE A 524 15.68 -27.74 -8.44
N GLN A 525 16.05 -28.44 -7.36
CA GLN A 525 15.31 -29.62 -6.90
C GLN A 525 13.85 -29.28 -6.57
N LEU A 526 13.63 -28.20 -5.80
CA LEU A 526 12.27 -27.75 -5.48
C LEU A 526 11.49 -27.35 -6.74
N PHE A 527 12.14 -26.74 -7.73
CA PHE A 527 11.50 -26.39 -9.00
C PHE A 527 11.09 -27.64 -9.79
N LEU A 528 11.99 -28.62 -9.91
CA LEU A 528 11.72 -29.91 -10.56
C LEU A 528 10.59 -30.68 -9.88
N ASP A 529 10.53 -30.69 -8.54
CA ASP A 529 9.43 -31.29 -7.79
C ASP A 529 8.07 -30.64 -8.12
N LYS A 530 8.05 -29.31 -8.26
CA LYS A 530 6.84 -28.57 -8.65
C LYS A 530 6.43 -28.86 -10.09
N VAL A 531 7.39 -28.95 -11.01
CA VAL A 531 7.13 -29.33 -12.40
C VAL A 531 6.58 -30.75 -12.48
N ASN A 532 7.17 -31.68 -11.73
CA ASN A 532 6.71 -33.06 -11.66
C ASN A 532 5.27 -33.17 -11.09
N THR A 533 4.92 -32.33 -10.11
CA THR A 533 3.55 -32.22 -9.56
C THR A 533 2.56 -31.58 -10.54
N PHE A 534 3.03 -30.81 -11.52
CA PHE A 534 2.19 -30.20 -12.55
C PHE A 534 1.95 -31.15 -13.73
N ILE A 535 2.96 -31.97 -14.06
CA ILE A 535 2.90 -32.94 -15.16
C ILE A 535 2.03 -34.15 -14.80
N ASN A 536 2.12 -34.62 -13.55
CA ASN A 536 1.33 -35.75 -13.02
C ASN A 536 0.10 -35.26 -12.26
#